data_AF-A0A7C4ZQP8-F1
#
_entry.id   AF-A0A7C4ZQP8-F1
#
_cell.length_a   1.000
_cell.length_b   1.000
_cell.length_c   1.000
_cell.angle_alpha   90.00
_cell.angle_beta   90.00
_cell.angle_gamma   90.00
#
_symmetry.space_group_name_H-M   'P 1'
#
loop_
_entity.id
_entity.type
_entity.pdbx_description
1 polymer ?
#
loop_
_entity_poly.entity_id
_entity_poly.type
_entity_poly.pdbx_seq_one_letter_code
_entity_poly.pdbx_strand_id
1 'polypeptide(L)'
;MVKLPTREIATGELVSGIVGTIDIGNLIQTVINLNEDIRRSNEITQRIVDYVTKTLPTLLNDAKNRALKSPQEIITDAQTFLPSYLSFITRNIQNQAVQSAGGFRIAATMLGQETKVYTALNQVDLASTVLLDIPALIAKTKATRYWNKELSPEYPSEKDSFMLYRLGKWSKSDFINYLREEQGLKPSDAENITEIREWQTGKPSLYDAYLLVHKGLKPKQYFYDLAIKGLGFTKEDADALFQHYSSQTGKPSLRDTYLMVQKGYLPEEYFYDLAIKGLGFSKQVADALYQHFSYDFSPSELLRLSDLIPLDGTWIEKKLNAVGMDSEDKAVFKSAIEKRTIRDETSKIWGLILDAYQWGLFTEKDLQDLLENWKFSQTEIDLRLQTGELLKLKLRVKLLRDAEIYLYRQGKLTETDLLTRLINLGISKDIANAIVRYEAAKKGVDWEIPES
;
A
#
# COMPACT_ATOMS: atom_id res chain seq x y z
N MET A 1 -14.31 66.73 -18.56
CA MET A 1 -15.52 66.16 -17.94
C MET A 1 -16.47 65.73 -19.05
N VAL A 2 -16.55 64.43 -19.33
CA VAL A 2 -17.52 63.89 -20.31
C VAL A 2 -18.31 62.79 -19.60
N LYS A 3 -19.63 62.99 -19.56
CA LYS A 3 -20.62 62.12 -18.92
C LYS A 3 -20.78 60.83 -19.73
N LEU A 4 -20.71 59.68 -19.07
CA LEU A 4 -21.19 58.40 -19.62
C LEU A 4 -22.69 58.25 -19.33
N PRO A 5 -23.48 57.70 -20.26
CA PRO A 5 -24.91 57.49 -20.03
C PRO A 5 -25.13 56.21 -19.22
N THR A 6 -25.72 56.34 -18.04
CA THR A 6 -26.31 55.22 -17.31
C THR A 6 -27.62 54.84 -17.98
N ARG A 7 -27.66 53.65 -18.59
CA ARG A 7 -28.90 53.03 -19.04
C ARG A 7 -29.55 52.36 -17.84
N GLU A 8 -30.71 52.84 -17.42
CA GLU A 8 -31.58 52.14 -16.48
C GLU A 8 -31.96 50.78 -17.08
N ILE A 9 -31.53 49.70 -16.44
CA ILE A 9 -31.96 48.35 -16.76
C ILE A 9 -33.30 48.16 -16.06
N ALA A 10 -34.35 47.97 -16.85
CA ALA A 10 -35.68 47.67 -16.37
C ALA A 10 -35.66 46.40 -15.52
N THR A 11 -36.30 46.45 -14.37
CA THR A 11 -36.44 45.40 -13.35
C THR A 11 -37.10 44.09 -13.83
N GLY A 12 -37.40 43.96 -15.12
CA GLY A 12 -37.91 42.75 -15.77
C GLY A 12 -36.82 41.82 -16.35
N GLU A 13 -35.61 42.30 -16.61
CA GLU A 13 -34.54 41.47 -17.21
C GLU A 13 -33.68 40.71 -16.19
N LEU A 14 -33.87 40.98 -14.89
CA LEU A 14 -33.11 40.34 -13.80
C LEU A 14 -33.68 38.98 -13.35
N VAL A 15 -34.84 38.56 -13.88
CA VAL A 15 -35.47 37.28 -13.51
C VAL A 15 -35.28 36.19 -14.56
N SER A 16 -34.88 36.53 -15.80
CA SER A 16 -34.59 35.52 -16.84
C SER A 16 -33.11 35.14 -16.95
N GLY A 17 -32.19 35.84 -16.26
CA GLY A 17 -30.74 35.62 -16.35
C GLY A 17 -30.13 34.68 -15.31
N ILE A 18 -30.88 34.32 -14.24
CA ILE A 18 -30.40 33.44 -13.14
C ILE A 18 -31.26 32.16 -13.01
N VAL A 19 -32.22 31.96 -13.91
CA VAL A 19 -32.80 30.63 -14.17
C VAL A 19 -32.19 30.12 -15.47
N GLY A 20 -30.87 29.97 -15.48
CA GLY A 20 -30.20 29.12 -16.46
C GLY A 20 -30.89 27.78 -16.40
N THR A 21 -31.57 27.43 -17.50
CA THR A 21 -32.37 26.22 -17.70
C THR A 21 -31.77 25.04 -16.95
N ILE A 22 -32.26 24.79 -15.73
CA ILE A 22 -32.17 23.46 -15.14
C ILE A 22 -32.93 22.62 -16.15
N ASP A 23 -32.20 21.80 -16.89
CA ASP A 23 -32.80 20.83 -17.78
C ASP A 23 -33.49 19.82 -16.87
N ILE A 24 -34.74 20.14 -16.53
CA ILE A 24 -35.61 19.36 -15.67
C ILE A 24 -35.74 17.94 -16.24
N GLY A 25 -35.63 17.78 -17.56
CA GLY A 25 -35.58 16.47 -18.22
C GLY A 25 -34.34 15.67 -17.80
N ASN A 26 -33.15 16.27 -17.87
CA ASN A 26 -31.90 15.62 -17.43
C ASN A 26 -31.86 15.36 -15.91
N LEU A 27 -32.42 16.26 -15.09
CA LEU A 27 -32.53 16.06 -13.65
C LEU A 27 -33.48 14.89 -13.33
N ILE A 28 -34.65 14.83 -13.97
CA ILE A 28 -35.61 13.73 -13.82
C ILE A 28 -34.99 12.41 -14.30
N GLN A 29 -34.28 12.41 -15.42
CA GLN A 29 -33.62 11.20 -15.93
C GLN A 29 -32.52 10.71 -14.98
N THR A 30 -31.77 11.63 -14.37
CA THR A 30 -30.74 11.28 -13.38
C THR A 30 -31.36 10.71 -12.11
N VAL A 31 -32.49 11.24 -11.65
CA VAL A 31 -33.24 10.69 -10.50
C VAL A 31 -33.82 9.32 -10.81
N ILE A 32 -34.34 9.10 -12.02
CA ILE A 32 -34.83 7.79 -12.49
C ILE A 32 -33.68 6.76 -12.51
N ASN A 33 -32.55 7.12 -13.12
CA ASN A 33 -31.37 6.24 -13.19
C ASN A 33 -30.84 5.92 -11.79
N LEU A 34 -30.79 6.90 -10.89
CA LEU A 34 -30.35 6.70 -9.50
C LEU A 34 -31.29 5.74 -8.76
N ASN A 35 -32.60 5.84 -8.99
CA ASN A 35 -33.57 4.95 -8.36
C ASN A 35 -33.48 3.51 -8.92
N GLU A 36 -33.21 3.34 -10.22
CA GLU A 36 -32.92 2.03 -10.80
C GLU A 36 -31.61 1.43 -10.26
N ASP A 37 -30.57 2.24 -10.09
CA ASP A 37 -29.29 1.81 -9.52
C ASP A 37 -29.43 1.42 -8.04
N ILE A 38 -30.22 2.17 -7.26
CA ILE A 38 -30.57 1.81 -5.86
C ILE A 38 -31.34 0.49 -5.83
N ARG A 39 -32.33 0.30 -6.73
CA ARG A 39 -33.08 -0.96 -6.81
C ARG A 39 -32.18 -2.14 -7.16
N ARG A 40 -31.31 -2.00 -8.16
CA ARG A 40 -30.32 -3.03 -8.53
C ARG A 40 -29.35 -3.32 -7.38
N SER A 41 -28.90 -2.31 -6.67
CA SER A 41 -28.04 -2.47 -5.49
C SER A 41 -28.74 -3.27 -4.38
N ASN A 42 -30.02 -3.00 -4.14
CA ASN A 42 -30.83 -3.75 -3.17
C ASN A 42 -31.06 -5.21 -3.61
N GLU A 43 -31.32 -5.46 -4.89
CA GLU A 43 -31.44 -6.83 -5.44
C GLU A 43 -30.13 -7.62 -5.34
N ILE A 44 -28.98 -6.98 -5.60
CA ILE A 44 -27.66 -7.59 -5.44
C ILE A 44 -27.38 -7.89 -3.96
N THR A 45 -27.66 -6.93 -3.07
CA THR A 45 -27.52 -7.11 -1.62
C THR A 45 -28.36 -8.28 -1.13
N GLN A 46 -29.62 -8.39 -1.56
CA GLN A 46 -30.49 -9.50 -1.16
C GLN A 46 -29.98 -10.85 -1.69
N ARG A 47 -29.47 -10.91 -2.92
CA ARG A 47 -28.85 -12.14 -3.47
C ARG A 47 -27.61 -12.56 -2.68
N ILE A 48 -26.79 -11.61 -2.23
CA ILE A 48 -25.63 -11.88 -1.38
C ILE A 48 -26.09 -12.40 -0.02
N VAL A 49 -27.07 -11.76 0.60
CA VAL A 49 -27.64 -12.19 1.89
C VAL A 49 -28.23 -13.60 1.77
N ASP A 50 -29.00 -13.89 0.71
CA ASP A 50 -29.59 -15.21 0.48
C ASP A 50 -28.52 -16.29 0.22
N TYR A 51 -27.47 -15.95 -0.54
CA TYR A 51 -26.34 -16.83 -0.78
C TYR A 51 -25.59 -17.13 0.52
N VAL A 52 -25.21 -16.11 1.29
CA VAL A 52 -24.52 -16.28 2.57
C VAL A 52 -25.39 -17.07 3.54
N THR A 53 -26.68 -16.77 3.66
CA THR A 53 -27.59 -17.48 4.58
C THR A 53 -27.75 -18.96 4.21
N LYS A 54 -27.79 -19.30 2.92
CA LYS A 54 -27.87 -20.68 2.44
C LYS A 54 -26.55 -21.44 2.56
N THR A 55 -25.42 -20.78 2.31
CA THR A 55 -24.12 -21.44 2.17
C THR A 55 -23.33 -21.47 3.49
N LEU A 56 -23.51 -20.48 4.37
CA LEU A 56 -22.79 -20.35 5.63
C LEU A 56 -22.99 -21.55 6.59
N PRO A 57 -24.20 -22.12 6.77
CA PRO A 57 -24.37 -23.29 7.63
C PRO A 57 -23.60 -24.51 7.13
N THR A 58 -23.57 -24.72 5.81
CA THR A 58 -22.80 -25.80 5.17
C THR A 58 -21.30 -25.57 5.35
N LEU A 59 -20.82 -24.35 5.11
CA LEU A 59 -19.40 -24.00 5.31
C LEU A 59 -18.97 -24.14 6.78
N LEU A 60 -19.83 -23.77 7.73
CA LEU A 60 -19.58 -23.94 9.17
C LEU A 60 -19.57 -25.42 9.56
N ASN A 61 -20.46 -26.24 9.01
CA ASN A 61 -20.45 -27.69 9.24
C ASN A 61 -19.21 -28.34 8.61
N ASP A 62 -18.83 -27.94 7.41
CA ASP A 62 -17.61 -28.43 6.75
C ASP A 62 -16.36 -28.01 7.53
N ALA A 63 -16.32 -26.78 8.05
CA ALA A 63 -15.23 -26.31 8.90
C ALA A 63 -15.16 -27.10 10.21
N LYS A 64 -16.29 -27.36 10.88
CA LYS A 64 -16.37 -28.21 12.07
C LYS A 64 -15.93 -29.64 11.79
N ASN A 65 -16.39 -30.22 10.68
CA ASN A 65 -16.01 -31.57 10.28
C ASN A 65 -14.53 -31.66 9.90
N ARG A 66 -13.96 -30.62 9.30
CA ARG A 66 -12.52 -30.52 9.01
C ARG A 66 -11.68 -30.33 10.27
N ALA A 67 -12.17 -29.60 11.27
CA ALA A 67 -11.50 -29.42 12.55
C ALA A 67 -11.38 -30.73 13.35
N LEU A 68 -12.23 -31.73 13.06
CA LEU A 68 -12.20 -33.06 13.66
C LEU A 68 -11.32 -34.06 12.90
N LYS A 69 -10.81 -33.69 11.72
CA LYS A 69 -9.96 -34.57 10.90
C LYS A 69 -8.53 -34.57 11.40
N SER A 70 -7.89 -35.72 11.31
CA SER A 70 -6.45 -35.83 11.53
C SER A 70 -5.69 -35.04 10.46
N PRO A 71 -4.46 -34.57 10.76
CA PRO A 71 -3.64 -33.86 9.78
C PRO A 71 -3.47 -34.61 8.44
N GLN A 72 -3.43 -35.94 8.47
CA GLN A 72 -3.27 -36.76 7.27
C GLN A 72 -4.53 -36.79 6.40
N GLU A 73 -5.71 -36.77 7.00
CA GLU A 73 -6.99 -36.70 6.28
C GLU A 73 -7.19 -35.33 5.62
N ILE A 74 -6.77 -34.25 6.30
CA ILE A 74 -6.79 -32.89 5.74
C ILE A 74 -5.86 -32.78 4.52
N ILE A 75 -4.67 -33.38 4.58
CA ILE A 75 -3.71 -33.41 3.46
C ILE A 75 -4.31 -34.19 2.27
N THR A 76 -4.93 -35.35 2.55
CA THR A 76 -5.55 -36.19 1.52
C THR A 76 -6.74 -35.50 0.86
N ASP A 77 -7.59 -34.82 1.64
CA ASP A 77 -8.69 -34.00 1.13
C ASP A 77 -8.19 -32.83 0.28
N ALA A 78 -7.15 -32.13 0.73
CA ALA A 78 -6.56 -31.02 -0.01
C ALA A 78 -6.00 -31.49 -1.36
N GLN A 79 -5.27 -32.61 -1.38
CA GLN A 79 -4.76 -33.21 -2.61
C GLN A 79 -5.87 -33.63 -3.58
N THR A 80 -7.01 -34.09 -3.05
CA THR A 80 -8.16 -34.53 -3.85
C THR A 80 -8.98 -33.35 -4.39
N PHE A 81 -9.12 -32.28 -3.61
CA PHE A 81 -9.97 -31.14 -3.95
C PHE A 81 -9.26 -30.07 -4.80
N LEU A 82 -7.93 -29.95 -4.65
CA LEU A 82 -7.12 -28.91 -5.29
C LEU A 82 -7.23 -28.89 -6.83
N PRO A 83 -7.21 -30.03 -7.56
CA PRO A 83 -7.34 -30.01 -9.02
C PRO A 83 -8.70 -29.49 -9.50
N SER A 84 -9.78 -29.87 -8.82
CA SER A 84 -11.15 -29.44 -9.16
C SER A 84 -11.36 -27.95 -8.87
N TYR A 85 -10.79 -27.46 -7.77
CA TYR A 85 -10.88 -26.05 -7.37
C TYR A 85 -10.06 -25.13 -8.29
N LEU A 86 -8.83 -25.51 -8.63
CA LEU A 86 -8.00 -24.79 -9.61
C LEU A 86 -8.66 -24.75 -10.99
N SER A 87 -9.34 -25.84 -11.38
CA SER A 87 -10.10 -25.89 -12.64
C SER A 87 -11.31 -24.94 -12.63
N PHE A 88 -12.03 -24.83 -11.51
CA PHE A 88 -13.13 -23.88 -11.36
C PHE A 88 -12.66 -22.42 -11.43
N ILE A 89 -11.57 -22.10 -10.74
CA ILE A 89 -10.96 -20.77 -10.75
C ILE A 89 -10.48 -20.38 -12.14
N THR A 90 -9.76 -21.29 -12.83
CA THR A 90 -9.27 -21.05 -14.20
C THR A 90 -10.42 -20.75 -15.17
N ARG A 91 -11.52 -21.49 -15.04
CA ARG A 91 -12.72 -21.29 -15.88
C ARG A 91 -13.39 -19.94 -15.62
N ASN A 92 -13.43 -19.48 -14.37
CA ASN A 92 -13.97 -18.15 -14.04
C ASN A 92 -13.08 -17.01 -14.54
N ILE A 93 -11.75 -17.16 -14.47
CA ILE A 93 -10.82 -16.18 -15.06
C ILE A 93 -11.01 -16.11 -16.58
N GLN A 94 -11.09 -17.26 -17.26
CA GLN A 94 -11.33 -17.33 -18.70
C GLN A 94 -12.66 -16.65 -19.07
N ASN A 95 -13.73 -16.95 -18.34
CA ASN A 95 -15.05 -16.35 -18.60
C ASN A 95 -15.08 -14.84 -18.34
N GLN A 96 -14.36 -14.33 -17.33
CA GLN A 96 -14.31 -12.90 -17.03
C GLN A 96 -13.33 -12.12 -17.91
N ALA A 97 -12.22 -12.74 -18.35
CA ALA A 97 -11.30 -12.16 -19.32
C ALA A 97 -11.98 -11.85 -20.66
N VAL A 98 -13.01 -12.62 -21.02
CA VAL A 98 -13.84 -12.41 -22.21
C VAL A 98 -14.85 -11.26 -22.05
N GLN A 99 -15.26 -10.90 -20.83
CA GLN A 99 -16.39 -9.99 -20.61
C GLN A 99 -16.05 -8.53 -20.25
N SER A 100 -14.85 -8.22 -19.72
CA SER A 100 -14.24 -6.86 -19.70
C SER A 100 -12.99 -6.79 -18.81
N ALA A 101 -12.13 -5.79 -19.04
CA ALA A 101 -10.94 -5.51 -18.21
C ALA A 101 -11.25 -5.23 -16.72
N GLY A 102 -12.48 -4.79 -16.40
CA GLY A 102 -12.92 -4.55 -15.02
C GLY A 102 -13.17 -5.83 -14.22
N GLY A 103 -13.74 -6.86 -14.83
CA GLY A 103 -13.97 -8.17 -14.20
C GLY A 103 -12.66 -8.89 -13.89
N PHE A 104 -11.72 -8.85 -14.84
CA PHE A 104 -10.38 -9.43 -14.66
C PHE A 104 -9.65 -8.89 -13.43
N ARG A 105 -9.79 -7.59 -13.14
CA ARG A 105 -9.15 -6.95 -11.98
C ARG A 105 -9.76 -7.40 -10.65
N ILE A 106 -11.08 -7.59 -10.59
CA ILE A 106 -11.78 -8.10 -9.39
C ILE A 106 -11.45 -9.59 -9.19
N ALA A 107 -11.52 -10.40 -10.25
CA ALA A 107 -11.14 -11.82 -10.20
C ALA A 107 -9.68 -12.00 -9.78
N ALA A 108 -8.73 -11.25 -10.36
CA ALA A 108 -7.32 -11.29 -9.97
C ALA A 108 -7.08 -10.82 -8.52
N THR A 109 -7.86 -9.86 -8.03
CA THR A 109 -7.78 -9.41 -6.63
C THR A 109 -8.33 -10.45 -5.66
N MET A 110 -9.46 -11.07 -5.97
CA MET A 110 -10.01 -12.19 -5.19
C MET A 110 -9.06 -13.39 -5.21
N LEU A 111 -8.44 -13.68 -6.35
CA LEU A 111 -7.41 -14.71 -6.48
C LEU A 111 -6.17 -14.39 -5.65
N GLY A 112 -5.72 -13.13 -5.66
CA GLY A 112 -4.61 -12.68 -4.82
C GLY A 112 -4.93 -12.73 -3.32
N GLN A 113 -6.17 -12.44 -2.93
CA GLN A 113 -6.64 -12.52 -1.55
C GLN A 113 -6.77 -13.98 -1.08
N GLU A 114 -7.37 -14.85 -1.88
CA GLU A 114 -7.53 -16.28 -1.56
C GLU A 114 -6.19 -17.03 -1.66
N THR A 115 -5.32 -16.66 -2.61
CA THR A 115 -3.94 -17.15 -2.65
C THR A 115 -3.17 -16.66 -1.44
N LYS A 116 -3.39 -15.42 -0.96
CA LYS A 116 -2.83 -14.94 0.32
C LYS A 116 -3.37 -15.71 1.52
N VAL A 117 -4.65 -16.03 1.57
CA VAL A 117 -5.24 -16.85 2.62
C VAL A 117 -4.66 -18.26 2.57
N TYR A 118 -4.52 -18.84 1.39
CA TYR A 118 -3.92 -20.16 1.18
C TYR A 118 -2.41 -20.17 1.48
N THR A 119 -1.65 -19.14 1.09
CA THR A 119 -0.21 -19.01 1.42
C THR A 119 0.01 -18.63 2.87
N ALA A 120 -0.95 -17.96 3.53
CA ALA A 120 -0.90 -17.72 4.97
C ALA A 120 -1.24 -18.99 5.77
N LEU A 121 -2.26 -19.74 5.34
CA LEU A 121 -2.65 -21.02 5.94
C LEU A 121 -1.59 -22.12 5.73
N ASN A 122 -0.86 -22.08 4.61
CA ASN A 122 0.17 -23.08 4.27
C ASN A 122 1.62 -22.53 4.37
N GLN A 123 1.80 -21.27 4.77
CA GLN A 123 3.08 -20.54 4.90
C GLN A 123 4.13 -20.82 3.80
N VAL A 124 3.73 -20.62 2.54
CA VAL A 124 4.63 -20.70 1.38
C VAL A 124 4.83 -19.32 0.77
N ASP A 125 6.09 -18.87 0.63
CA ASP A 125 6.42 -17.46 0.39
C ASP A 125 6.33 -17.03 -1.09
N LEU A 126 6.01 -17.93 -2.02
CA LEU A 126 5.65 -17.58 -3.40
C LEU A 126 4.89 -18.74 -4.07
N ALA A 127 3.99 -18.40 -5.00
CA ALA A 127 3.27 -19.38 -5.83
C ALA A 127 4.21 -20.32 -6.63
N SER A 128 5.48 -19.95 -6.83
CA SER A 128 6.51 -20.81 -7.45
C SER A 128 6.99 -21.95 -6.54
N THR A 129 6.81 -21.84 -5.23
CA THR A 129 7.26 -22.85 -4.26
C THR A 129 6.31 -24.06 -4.17
N VAL A 130 5.06 -23.91 -4.62
CA VAL A 130 4.11 -25.03 -4.78
C VAL A 130 4.47 -25.90 -6.01
N LEU A 131 5.21 -25.35 -6.97
CA LEU A 131 5.56 -26.00 -8.24
C LEU A 131 6.93 -26.71 -8.22
N LEU A 132 7.76 -26.52 -7.19
CA LEU A 132 9.12 -27.04 -7.12
C LEU A 132 9.35 -27.73 -5.77
N ASP A 133 9.07 -29.03 -5.74
CA ASP A 133 9.31 -30.02 -4.68
C ASP A 133 10.12 -29.52 -3.46
N ILE A 134 9.42 -29.26 -2.35
CA ILE A 134 10.04 -29.14 -1.02
C ILE A 134 9.69 -30.38 -0.18
N PRO A 135 10.65 -30.98 0.55
CA PRO A 135 10.42 -32.19 1.34
C PRO A 135 9.33 -31.99 2.41
N ALA A 136 8.37 -32.92 2.46
CA ALA A 136 7.22 -32.95 3.37
C ALA A 136 7.53 -32.69 4.86
N LEU A 137 8.77 -32.91 5.29
CA LEU A 137 9.26 -32.63 6.64
C LEU A 137 9.24 -31.13 7.01
N ILE A 138 9.53 -30.24 6.05
CA ILE A 138 9.56 -28.78 6.28
C ILE A 138 8.14 -28.24 6.39
N ALA A 139 7.22 -28.73 5.56
CA ALA A 139 5.80 -28.38 5.62
C ALA A 139 5.17 -28.85 6.96
N LYS A 140 5.46 -30.09 7.39
CA LYS A 140 4.99 -30.63 8.68
C LYS A 140 5.49 -29.78 9.86
N THR A 141 6.78 -29.48 9.92
CA THR A 141 7.39 -28.69 11.01
C THR A 141 6.83 -27.27 11.09
N LYS A 142 6.53 -26.65 9.94
CA LYS A 142 5.98 -25.30 9.87
C LYS A 142 4.48 -25.25 10.20
N ALA A 143 3.69 -26.24 9.76
CA ALA A 143 2.28 -26.35 10.11
C ALA A 143 2.09 -26.56 11.63
N THR A 144 2.91 -27.39 12.26
CA THR A 144 2.92 -27.56 13.73
C THR A 144 3.24 -26.24 14.46
N ARG A 145 4.20 -25.45 13.97
CA ARG A 145 4.50 -24.13 14.54
C ARG A 145 3.34 -23.13 14.44
N TYR A 146 2.62 -23.11 13.32
CA TYR A 146 1.46 -22.22 13.17
C TYR A 146 0.29 -22.65 14.05
N TRP A 147 0.03 -23.97 14.13
CA TRP A 147 -0.98 -24.55 15.01
C TRP A 147 -0.75 -24.19 16.48
N ASN A 148 0.49 -24.32 16.97
CA ASN A 148 0.84 -23.96 18.34
C ASN A 148 0.72 -22.44 18.60
N LYS A 149 0.95 -21.59 17.60
CA LYS A 149 0.88 -20.14 17.76
C LYS A 149 -0.56 -19.59 17.85
N GLU A 150 -1.49 -20.10 17.04
CA GLU A 150 -2.84 -19.54 16.91
C GLU A 150 -3.92 -20.33 17.67
N LEU A 151 -3.74 -21.64 17.88
CA LEU A 151 -4.76 -22.51 18.51
C LEU A 151 -4.38 -23.01 19.91
N SER A 152 -3.11 -22.93 20.30
CA SER A 152 -2.62 -23.19 21.67
C SER A 152 -1.64 -22.11 22.12
N PRO A 153 -2.07 -20.84 22.28
CA PRO A 153 -1.18 -19.70 22.59
C PRO A 153 -0.37 -19.83 23.88
N GLU A 154 -0.64 -20.86 24.68
CA GLU A 154 0.10 -21.21 25.90
C GLU A 154 1.43 -21.95 25.64
N TYR A 155 1.65 -22.52 24.44
CA TYR A 155 2.87 -23.25 24.10
C TYR A 155 3.80 -22.43 23.20
N PRO A 156 4.91 -21.87 23.73
CA PRO A 156 5.86 -21.10 22.94
C PRO A 156 6.57 -21.98 21.89
N SER A 157 7.06 -21.38 20.81
CA SER A 157 7.87 -22.10 19.81
C SER A 157 9.20 -22.56 20.42
N GLU A 158 9.90 -23.58 19.88
CA GLU A 158 11.21 -24.01 20.44
C GLU A 158 12.17 -22.83 20.65
N LYS A 159 12.21 -21.89 19.71
CA LYS A 159 13.02 -20.68 19.82
C LYS A 159 12.55 -19.77 20.95
N ASP A 160 11.24 -19.55 21.07
CA ASP A 160 10.66 -18.70 22.11
C ASP A 160 10.77 -19.35 23.49
N SER A 161 10.55 -20.67 23.60
CA SER A 161 10.77 -21.49 24.79
C SER A 161 12.23 -21.44 25.23
N PHE A 162 13.16 -21.55 24.29
CA PHE A 162 14.59 -21.38 24.56
C PHE A 162 14.90 -19.95 25.03
N MET A 163 14.27 -18.93 24.43
CA MET A 163 14.39 -17.55 24.88
C MET A 163 13.80 -17.33 26.27
N LEU A 164 12.67 -17.95 26.61
CA LEU A 164 12.06 -17.90 27.95
C LEU A 164 12.98 -18.54 28.99
N TYR A 165 13.60 -19.68 28.65
CA TYR A 165 14.66 -20.29 29.45
C TYR A 165 15.87 -19.35 29.64
N ARG A 166 16.38 -18.76 28.56
CA ARG A 166 17.53 -17.85 28.58
C ARG A 166 17.26 -16.58 29.38
N LEU A 167 16.04 -16.08 29.31
CA LEU A 167 15.56 -14.92 30.08
C LEU A 167 15.23 -15.29 31.54
N GLY A 168 15.47 -16.53 31.98
CA GLY A 168 15.21 -16.99 33.35
C GLY A 168 13.73 -17.07 33.71
N LYS A 169 12.83 -16.95 32.73
CA LYS A 169 11.38 -17.11 32.92
C LYS A 169 10.99 -18.58 33.03
N TRP A 170 11.76 -19.46 32.41
CA TRP A 170 11.66 -20.92 32.55
C TRP A 170 12.92 -21.47 33.22
N SER A 171 12.75 -22.52 34.03
CA SER A 171 13.87 -23.30 34.54
C SER A 171 14.48 -24.17 33.43
N LYS A 172 15.71 -24.67 33.64
CA LYS A 172 16.34 -25.61 32.69
C LYS A 172 15.48 -26.87 32.51
N SER A 173 14.87 -27.37 33.60
CA SER A 173 13.96 -28.53 33.56
C SER A 173 12.68 -28.26 32.79
N ASP A 174 12.12 -27.04 32.86
CA ASP A 174 10.90 -26.69 32.11
C ASP A 174 11.17 -26.73 30.61
N PHE A 175 12.32 -26.21 30.17
CA PHE A 175 12.70 -26.26 28.76
C PHE A 175 13.04 -27.67 28.28
N ILE A 176 13.72 -28.48 29.11
CA ILE A 176 13.97 -29.90 28.79
C ILE A 176 12.66 -30.67 28.67
N ASN A 177 11.71 -30.47 29.59
CA ASN A 177 10.40 -31.12 29.52
C ASN A 177 9.61 -30.70 28.28
N TYR A 178 9.64 -29.41 27.93
CA TYR A 178 9.08 -28.92 26.68
C TYR A 178 9.68 -29.63 25.46
N LEU A 179 11.02 -29.76 25.37
CA LEU A 179 11.67 -30.47 24.26
C LEU A 179 11.27 -31.95 24.20
N ARG A 180 11.09 -32.59 25.36
CA ARG A 180 10.65 -33.99 25.43
C ARG A 180 9.22 -34.17 24.94
N GLU A 181 8.30 -33.32 25.40
CA GLU A 181 6.88 -33.39 25.07
C GLU A 181 6.62 -33.01 23.61
N GLU A 182 7.22 -31.92 23.14
CA GLU A 182 6.96 -31.38 21.81
C GLU A 182 7.69 -32.14 20.70
N GLN A 183 8.92 -32.60 20.96
CA GLN A 183 9.75 -33.26 19.95
C GLN A 183 9.86 -34.78 20.15
N GLY A 184 9.20 -35.34 21.17
CA GLY A 184 9.24 -36.77 21.49
C GLY A 184 10.62 -37.27 21.89
N LEU A 185 11.49 -36.40 22.40
CA LEU A 185 12.87 -36.71 22.71
C LEU A 185 13.01 -37.49 24.02
N LYS A 186 14.03 -38.36 24.09
CA LYS A 186 14.46 -38.94 25.36
C LYS A 186 15.07 -37.85 26.25
N PRO A 187 15.03 -38.00 27.59
CA PRO A 187 15.60 -37.01 28.50
C PRO A 187 17.05 -36.61 28.18
N SER A 188 17.90 -37.60 27.88
CA SER A 188 19.30 -37.39 27.52
C SER A 188 19.48 -36.59 26.22
N ASP A 189 18.59 -36.80 25.24
CA ASP A 189 18.66 -36.11 23.94
C ASP A 189 18.18 -34.67 24.06
N ALA A 190 17.15 -34.41 24.88
CA ALA A 190 16.68 -33.06 25.19
C ALA A 190 17.71 -32.25 26.00
N GLU A 191 18.44 -32.87 26.92
CA GLU A 191 19.57 -32.26 27.62
C GLU A 191 20.69 -31.89 26.64
N ASN A 192 21.11 -32.83 25.79
CA ASN A 192 22.14 -32.59 24.77
C ASN A 192 21.74 -31.47 23.80
N ILE A 193 20.49 -31.42 23.35
CA ILE A 193 20.00 -30.34 22.49
C ILE A 193 20.00 -29.01 23.23
N THR A 194 19.62 -28.97 24.50
CA THR A 194 19.69 -27.75 25.32
C THR A 194 21.13 -27.22 25.38
N GLU A 195 22.11 -28.09 25.62
CA GLU A 195 23.53 -27.73 25.66
C GLU A 195 24.07 -27.29 24.30
N ILE A 196 23.69 -28.00 23.22
CA ILE A 196 24.03 -27.62 21.84
C ILE A 196 23.43 -26.25 21.50
N ARG A 197 22.19 -25.96 21.91
CA ARG A 197 21.54 -24.66 21.66
C ARG A 197 22.21 -23.54 22.45
N GLU A 198 22.58 -23.78 23.71
CA GLU A 198 23.39 -22.84 24.51
C GLU A 198 24.75 -22.55 23.88
N TRP A 199 25.32 -23.53 23.17
CA TRP A 199 26.56 -23.37 22.44
C TRP A 199 26.37 -22.66 21.08
N GLN A 200 25.33 -23.03 20.31
CA GLN A 200 25.03 -22.53 18.97
C GLN A 200 24.50 -21.10 18.93
N THR A 201 23.73 -20.67 19.94
CA THR A 201 23.19 -19.29 19.99
C THR A 201 24.22 -18.25 20.45
N GLY A 202 25.47 -18.67 20.63
CA GLY A 202 26.52 -17.87 21.22
C GLY A 202 26.31 -17.77 22.73
N LYS A 203 27.40 -17.86 23.48
CA LYS A 203 27.37 -17.42 24.88
C LYS A 203 26.82 -15.97 24.89
N PRO A 204 25.98 -15.58 25.87
CA PRO A 204 25.46 -14.21 25.90
C PRO A 204 26.61 -13.22 25.81
N SER A 205 26.39 -12.02 25.28
CA SER A 205 27.39 -10.98 25.44
C SER A 205 27.65 -10.76 26.94
N LEU A 206 28.83 -10.26 27.32
CA LEU A 206 29.08 -9.95 28.73
C LEU A 206 28.06 -8.95 29.28
N TYR A 207 27.59 -8.02 28.45
CA TYR A 207 26.52 -7.10 28.81
C TYR A 207 25.19 -7.81 29.08
N ASP A 208 24.78 -8.75 28.24
CA ASP A 208 23.55 -9.52 28.49
C ASP A 208 23.66 -10.37 29.76
N ALA A 209 24.81 -11.00 29.99
CA ALA A 209 25.07 -11.73 31.22
C ALA A 209 25.01 -10.81 32.46
N TYR A 210 25.54 -9.59 32.35
CA TYR A 210 25.42 -8.58 33.39
C TYR A 210 23.96 -8.21 33.64
N LEU A 211 23.15 -7.97 32.60
CA LEU A 211 21.73 -7.65 32.74
C LEU A 211 20.94 -8.77 33.41
N LEU A 212 21.25 -10.04 33.10
CA LEU A 212 20.63 -11.19 33.77
C LEU A 212 20.99 -11.25 35.27
N VAL A 213 22.23 -10.90 35.64
CA VAL A 213 22.65 -10.79 37.04
C VAL A 213 21.96 -9.62 37.73
N HIS A 214 21.94 -8.43 37.10
CA HIS A 214 21.35 -7.21 37.65
C HIS A 214 19.84 -7.37 37.91
N LYS A 215 19.14 -8.09 37.03
CA LYS A 215 17.70 -8.42 37.19
C LYS A 215 17.43 -9.55 38.19
N GLY A 216 18.45 -10.12 38.82
CA GLY A 216 18.31 -11.24 39.77
C GLY A 216 17.96 -12.58 39.11
N LEU A 217 18.08 -12.70 37.79
CA LEU A 217 17.70 -13.91 37.03
C LEU A 217 18.84 -14.95 37.01
N LYS A 218 20.08 -14.53 37.23
CA LYS A 218 21.26 -15.38 37.35
C LYS A 218 22.14 -14.93 38.52
N PRO A 219 22.86 -15.85 39.19
CA PRO A 219 23.79 -15.48 40.25
C PRO A 219 24.97 -14.69 39.67
N LYS A 220 25.59 -13.81 40.47
CA LYS A 220 26.76 -13.00 40.05
C LYS A 220 27.87 -13.84 39.41
N GLN A 221 28.08 -15.06 39.92
CA GLN A 221 29.06 -16.03 39.40
C GLN A 221 28.85 -16.37 37.92
N TYR A 222 27.61 -16.32 37.41
CA TYR A 222 27.31 -16.58 36.00
C TYR A 222 28.05 -15.63 35.05
N PHE A 223 28.13 -14.34 35.39
CA PHE A 223 28.88 -13.36 34.60
C PHE A 223 30.39 -13.66 34.64
N TYR A 224 30.94 -13.95 35.82
CA TYR A 224 32.37 -14.24 35.97
C TYR A 224 32.79 -15.53 35.30
N ASP A 225 31.98 -16.58 35.40
CA ASP A 225 32.23 -17.85 34.70
C ASP A 225 32.25 -17.61 33.19
N LEU A 226 31.33 -16.77 32.69
CA LEU A 226 31.32 -16.43 31.27
C LEU A 226 32.51 -15.57 30.84
N ALA A 227 32.89 -14.56 31.61
CA ALA A 227 34.05 -13.72 31.31
C ALA A 227 35.36 -14.52 31.36
N ILE A 228 35.59 -15.24 32.45
CA ILE A 228 36.86 -15.90 32.73
C ILE A 228 36.96 -17.22 31.96
N LYS A 229 36.04 -18.16 32.18
CA LYS A 229 36.08 -19.47 31.53
C LYS A 229 35.57 -19.41 30.10
N GLY A 230 34.63 -18.50 29.84
CA GLY A 230 33.95 -18.44 28.56
C GLY A 230 34.71 -17.66 27.49
N LEU A 231 35.41 -16.58 27.87
CA LEU A 231 36.06 -15.63 26.97
C LEU A 231 37.54 -15.37 27.31
N GLY A 232 38.07 -15.97 28.38
CA GLY A 232 39.49 -15.92 28.72
C GLY A 232 39.95 -14.65 29.46
N PHE A 233 39.03 -13.87 30.03
CA PHE A 233 39.39 -12.69 30.81
C PHE A 233 40.04 -13.07 32.15
N THR A 234 40.89 -12.18 32.69
CA THR A 234 41.34 -12.30 34.08
C THR A 234 40.19 -11.96 35.04
N LYS A 235 40.35 -12.28 36.33
CA LYS A 235 39.36 -11.92 37.34
C LYS A 235 39.25 -10.40 37.47
N GLU A 236 40.38 -9.72 37.41
CA GLU A 236 40.52 -8.27 37.48
C GLU A 236 39.79 -7.59 36.31
N ASP A 237 39.96 -8.10 35.07
CA ASP A 237 39.25 -7.60 33.89
C ASP A 237 37.73 -7.81 34.00
N ALA A 238 37.31 -8.99 34.48
CA ALA A 238 35.90 -9.29 34.70
C ALA A 238 35.29 -8.37 35.78
N ASP A 239 36.01 -8.10 36.87
CA ASP A 239 35.59 -7.15 37.90
C ASP A 239 35.46 -5.73 37.33
N ALA A 240 36.43 -5.28 36.54
CA ALA A 240 36.38 -3.97 35.88
C ALA A 240 35.19 -3.84 34.92
N LEU A 241 34.91 -4.87 34.11
CA LEU A 241 33.76 -4.90 33.21
C LEU A 241 32.43 -4.94 33.96
N PHE A 242 32.32 -5.71 35.04
CA PHE A 242 31.11 -5.76 35.86
C PHE A 242 30.81 -4.40 36.49
N GLN A 243 31.84 -3.72 37.02
CA GLN A 243 31.71 -2.36 37.56
C GLN A 243 31.36 -1.35 36.47
N HIS A 244 32.00 -1.45 35.30
CA HIS A 244 31.69 -0.61 34.15
C HIS A 244 30.21 -0.72 33.76
N TYR A 245 29.69 -1.92 33.55
CA TYR A 245 28.28 -2.12 33.21
C TYR A 245 27.34 -1.66 34.33
N SER A 246 27.73 -1.84 35.60
CA SER A 246 26.96 -1.34 36.74
C SER A 246 26.92 0.17 36.85
N SER A 247 27.94 0.87 36.35
CA SER A 247 27.96 2.34 36.29
C SER A 247 27.11 2.93 35.17
N GLN A 248 26.76 2.10 34.16
CA GLN A 248 25.96 2.47 32.99
C GLN A 248 24.50 2.05 33.10
N THR A 249 24.18 0.99 33.84
CA THR A 249 22.79 0.53 33.99
C THR A 249 22.00 1.46 34.89
N GLY A 250 20.80 1.83 34.43
CA GLY A 250 19.91 2.78 35.12
C GLY A 250 20.03 4.23 34.63
N LYS A 251 21.04 4.56 33.79
CA LYS A 251 21.10 5.86 33.13
C LYS A 251 20.39 5.78 31.77
N PRO A 252 19.43 6.68 31.48
CA PRO A 252 18.83 6.76 30.15
C PRO A 252 19.92 7.07 29.11
N SER A 253 19.70 6.63 27.86
CA SER A 253 20.58 7.05 26.76
C SER A 253 20.52 8.58 26.61
N LEU A 254 21.49 9.19 25.92
CA LEU A 254 21.48 10.64 25.72
C LEU A 254 20.23 11.09 24.95
N ARG A 255 19.74 10.27 24.00
CA ARG A 255 18.51 10.52 23.26
C ARG A 255 17.26 10.36 24.15
N ASP A 256 17.20 9.32 24.98
CA ASP A 256 16.08 9.14 25.92
C ASP A 256 16.05 10.27 26.94
N THR A 257 17.22 10.71 27.40
CA THR A 257 17.37 11.87 28.30
C THR A 257 16.82 13.13 27.66
N TYR A 258 17.17 13.40 26.40
CA TYR A 258 16.59 14.50 25.64
C TYR A 258 15.05 14.41 25.59
N LEU A 259 14.50 13.23 25.27
CA LEU A 259 13.05 13.05 25.22
C LEU A 259 12.38 13.22 26.59
N MET A 260 13.05 12.82 27.67
CA MET A 260 12.58 13.03 29.04
C MET A 260 12.59 14.50 29.43
N VAL A 261 13.60 15.27 29.00
CA VAL A 261 13.65 16.73 29.14
C VAL A 261 12.49 17.40 28.40
N GLN A 262 12.29 17.06 27.12
CA GLN A 262 11.20 17.64 26.32
C GLN A 262 9.80 17.32 26.86
N LYS A 263 9.65 16.19 27.56
CA LYS A 263 8.40 15.81 28.24
C LYS A 263 8.27 16.39 29.66
N GLY A 264 9.26 17.13 30.14
CA GLY A 264 9.28 17.73 31.48
C GLY A 264 9.53 16.74 32.62
N TYR A 265 10.00 15.52 32.33
CA TYR A 265 10.35 14.53 33.35
C TYR A 265 11.71 14.79 34.00
N LEU A 266 12.60 15.46 33.28
CA LEU A 266 13.93 15.84 33.74
C LEU A 266 14.19 17.33 33.42
N PRO A 267 14.97 18.04 34.25
CA PRO A 267 15.40 19.41 33.93
C PRO A 267 16.41 19.39 32.78
N GLU A 268 16.47 20.48 31.99
CA GLU A 268 17.34 20.58 30.81
C GLU A 268 18.82 20.38 31.14
N GLU A 269 19.26 20.87 32.31
CA GLU A 269 20.63 20.72 32.81
C GLU A 269 21.05 19.25 32.93
N TYR A 270 20.10 18.33 33.15
CA TYR A 270 20.39 16.91 33.26
C TYR A 270 20.93 16.32 31.94
N PHE A 271 20.47 16.82 30.79
CA PHE A 271 21.02 16.41 29.49
C PHE A 271 22.48 16.82 29.37
N TYR A 272 22.81 18.07 29.71
CA TYR A 272 24.18 18.58 29.63
C TYR A 272 25.11 17.91 30.63
N ASP A 273 24.62 17.62 31.84
CA ASP A 273 25.39 16.87 32.83
C ASP A 273 25.70 15.45 32.35
N LEU A 274 24.72 14.76 31.76
CA LEU A 274 24.97 13.45 31.17
C LEU A 274 25.93 13.52 29.98
N ALA A 275 25.75 14.48 29.07
CA ALA A 275 26.59 14.65 27.89
C ALA A 275 28.05 14.99 28.26
N ILE A 276 28.25 15.97 29.13
CA ILE A 276 29.57 16.54 29.42
C ILE A 276 30.26 15.74 30.51
N LYS A 277 29.62 15.55 31.67
CA LYS A 277 30.24 14.86 32.81
C LYS A 277 30.15 13.35 32.67
N GLY A 278 29.04 12.84 32.14
CA GLY A 278 28.79 11.41 32.01
C GLY A 278 29.50 10.77 30.82
N LEU A 279 29.48 11.43 29.65
CA LEU A 279 30.01 10.89 28.39
C LEU A 279 31.28 11.60 27.89
N GLY A 280 31.68 12.70 28.52
CA GLY A 280 32.91 13.42 28.18
C GLY A 280 32.83 14.30 26.94
N PHE A 281 31.64 14.65 26.45
CA PHE A 281 31.50 15.56 25.32
C PHE A 281 31.86 17.00 25.69
N SER A 282 32.40 17.75 24.72
CA SER A 282 32.54 19.20 24.89
C SER A 282 31.16 19.87 24.91
N LYS A 283 31.06 21.05 25.52
CA LYS A 283 29.81 21.82 25.53
C LYS A 283 29.27 22.05 24.11
N GLN A 284 30.15 22.41 23.18
CA GLN A 284 29.78 22.63 21.77
C GLN A 284 29.13 21.38 21.14
N VAL A 285 29.67 20.19 21.42
CA VAL A 285 29.09 18.93 20.92
C VAL A 285 27.77 18.62 21.62
N ALA A 286 27.67 18.86 22.94
CA ALA A 286 26.42 18.69 23.67
C ALA A 286 25.31 19.61 23.13
N ASP A 287 25.62 20.90 22.87
CA ASP A 287 24.70 21.87 22.27
C ASP A 287 24.22 21.38 20.88
N ALA A 288 25.15 20.91 20.04
CA ALA A 288 24.81 20.38 18.71
C ALA A 288 23.93 19.13 18.78
N LEU A 289 24.21 18.21 19.72
CA LEU A 289 23.38 17.01 19.93
C LEU A 289 21.99 17.36 20.45
N TYR A 290 21.89 18.33 21.38
CA TYR A 290 20.60 18.79 21.90
C TYR A 290 19.72 19.36 20.78
N GLN A 291 20.31 20.19 19.90
CA GLN A 291 19.62 20.70 18.73
C GLN A 291 19.24 19.60 17.74
N HIS A 292 20.15 18.66 17.47
CA HIS A 292 19.92 17.56 16.53
C HIS A 292 18.84 16.57 17.00
N PHE A 293 18.70 16.35 18.30
CA PHE A 293 17.64 15.46 18.81
C PHE A 293 16.24 16.09 18.76
N SER A 294 16.15 17.40 18.51
CA SER A 294 14.86 18.01 18.18
C SER A 294 14.31 17.40 16.90
N TYR A 295 13.00 17.11 16.89
CA TYR A 295 12.39 16.45 15.74
C TYR A 295 12.44 17.40 14.54
N ASP A 296 13.16 16.96 13.51
CA ASP A 296 13.17 17.60 12.20
C ASP A 296 12.40 16.75 11.21
N PHE A 297 11.53 17.43 10.46
CA PHE A 297 10.80 16.81 9.37
C PHE A 297 11.79 16.33 8.31
N SER A 298 11.69 15.07 7.95
CA SER A 298 12.35 14.55 6.76
C SER A 298 11.86 15.30 5.52
N PRO A 299 12.67 15.37 4.44
CA PRO A 299 12.23 15.98 3.19
C PRO A 299 10.92 15.37 2.64
N SER A 300 10.70 14.08 2.89
CA SER A 300 9.46 13.38 2.53
C SER A 300 8.25 13.84 3.34
N GLU A 301 8.42 14.16 4.62
CA GLU A 301 7.35 14.71 5.45
C GLU A 301 7.03 16.16 5.07
N LEU A 302 8.04 16.97 4.77
CA LEU A 302 7.84 18.34 4.25
C LEU A 302 7.01 18.31 2.96
N LEU A 303 7.35 17.41 2.05
CA LEU A 303 6.62 17.16 0.82
C LEU A 303 5.17 16.71 1.04
N ARG A 304 4.88 15.93 2.09
CA ARG A 304 3.50 15.54 2.44
C ARG A 304 2.74 16.70 3.07
N LEU A 305 3.40 17.48 3.92
CA LEU A 305 2.79 18.63 4.59
C LEU A 305 2.42 19.73 3.58
N SER A 306 3.22 19.88 2.52
CA SER A 306 2.93 20.82 1.44
C SER A 306 1.69 20.48 0.61
N ASP A 307 1.16 19.25 0.70
CA ASP A 307 -0.15 18.92 0.10
C ASP A 307 -1.31 19.59 0.86
N LEU A 308 -1.10 19.93 2.13
CA LEU A 308 -2.17 20.39 3.03
C LEU A 308 -2.12 21.89 3.26
N ILE A 309 -0.91 22.45 3.37
CA ILE A 309 -0.70 23.87 3.68
C ILE A 309 0.46 24.45 2.88
N PRO A 310 0.40 25.74 2.50
CA PRO A 310 1.58 26.44 2.00
C PRO A 310 2.65 26.51 3.09
N LEU A 311 3.88 26.15 2.72
CA LEU A 311 5.02 26.17 3.62
C LEU A 311 5.91 27.38 3.31
N ASP A 312 6.32 28.09 4.35
CA ASP A 312 7.23 29.22 4.21
C ASP A 312 8.62 28.77 3.74
N GLY A 313 9.18 29.46 2.73
CA GLY A 313 10.46 29.09 2.12
C GLY A 313 11.65 29.16 3.08
N THR A 314 11.66 30.10 4.03
CA THR A 314 12.73 30.22 5.03
C THR A 314 12.63 29.12 6.07
N TRP A 315 11.40 28.72 6.42
CA TRP A 315 11.15 27.59 7.32
C TRP A 315 11.55 26.25 6.69
N ILE A 316 11.21 26.01 5.42
CA ILE A 316 11.65 24.83 4.68
C ILE A 316 13.19 24.75 4.68
N GLU A 317 13.86 25.84 4.34
CA GLU A 317 15.32 25.89 4.27
C GLU A 317 15.97 25.60 5.63
N LYS A 318 15.42 26.16 6.71
CA LYS A 318 15.86 25.83 8.07
C LYS A 318 15.73 24.33 8.37
N LYS A 319 14.63 23.69 7.98
CA LYS A 319 14.41 22.26 8.20
C LYS A 319 15.32 21.37 7.35
N LEU A 320 15.54 21.71 6.08
CA LEU A 320 16.47 20.98 5.23
C LEU A 320 17.94 21.12 5.70
N ASN A 321 18.31 22.28 6.26
CA ASN A 321 19.62 22.47 6.89
C ASN A 321 19.80 21.56 8.12
N ALA A 322 18.75 21.40 8.92
CA ALA A 322 18.82 20.63 10.16
C ALA A 322 19.02 19.12 9.92
N VAL A 323 18.51 18.59 8.80
CA VAL A 323 18.77 17.22 8.35
C VAL A 323 20.11 17.04 7.61
N GLY A 324 20.90 18.12 7.47
CA GLY A 324 22.26 18.06 6.93
C GLY A 324 22.34 17.98 5.40
N MET A 325 21.32 18.43 4.66
CA MET A 325 21.36 18.42 3.19
C MET A 325 22.29 19.50 2.63
N ASP A 326 22.97 19.20 1.53
CA ASP A 326 23.82 20.15 0.82
C ASP A 326 23.01 21.20 0.04
N SER A 327 23.68 22.21 -0.49
CA SER A 327 23.04 23.32 -1.22
C SER A 327 22.32 22.90 -2.50
N GLU A 328 22.83 21.86 -3.18
CA GLU A 328 22.28 21.40 -4.45
C GLU A 328 20.96 20.66 -4.20
N ASP A 329 20.98 19.69 -3.28
CA ASP A 329 19.82 18.92 -2.88
C ASP A 329 18.73 19.81 -2.25
N LYS A 330 19.12 20.79 -1.44
CA LYS A 330 18.18 21.79 -0.88
C LYS A 330 17.41 22.54 -1.96
N ALA A 331 18.09 22.98 -3.01
CA ALA A 331 17.45 23.70 -4.11
C ALA A 331 16.43 22.81 -4.84
N VAL A 332 16.75 21.53 -5.05
CA VAL A 332 15.84 20.56 -5.65
C VAL A 332 14.59 20.36 -4.79
N PHE A 333 14.75 20.08 -3.50
CA PHE A 333 13.61 19.85 -2.61
C PHE A 333 12.73 21.09 -2.42
N LYS A 334 13.34 22.27 -2.31
CA LYS A 334 12.60 23.54 -2.23
C LYS A 334 11.72 23.75 -3.46
N SER A 335 12.29 23.59 -4.66
CA SER A 335 11.56 23.66 -5.93
C SER A 335 10.45 22.61 -6.01
N ALA A 336 10.70 21.38 -5.56
CA ALA A 336 9.71 20.31 -5.54
C ALA A 336 8.53 20.62 -4.60
N ILE A 337 8.80 21.15 -3.39
CA ILE A 337 7.78 21.53 -2.41
C ILE A 337 6.92 22.68 -2.95
N GLU A 338 7.54 23.70 -3.53
CA GLU A 338 6.83 24.84 -4.14
C GLU A 338 5.95 24.35 -5.30
N LYS A 339 6.49 23.56 -6.23
CA LYS A 339 5.71 22.99 -7.34
C LYS A 339 4.54 22.12 -6.88
N ARG A 340 4.71 21.39 -5.77
CA ARG A 340 3.69 20.49 -5.23
C ARG A 340 2.43 21.24 -4.79
N THR A 341 2.58 22.41 -4.17
CA THR A 341 1.44 23.23 -3.70
C THR A 341 0.50 23.70 -4.81
N ILE A 342 0.97 23.77 -6.06
CA ILE A 342 0.19 24.25 -7.22
C ILE A 342 -0.04 23.16 -8.27
N ARG A 343 0.37 21.91 -7.99
CA ARG A 343 0.35 20.82 -8.97
C ARG A 343 -1.06 20.52 -9.46
N ASP A 344 -2.02 20.52 -8.55
CA ASP A 344 -3.40 20.14 -8.85
C ASP A 344 -4.11 21.26 -9.64
N GLU A 345 -3.88 22.52 -9.28
CA GLU A 345 -4.34 23.70 -10.03
C GLU A 345 -3.73 23.72 -11.43
N THR A 346 -2.42 23.49 -11.55
CA THR A 346 -1.74 23.38 -12.84
C THR A 346 -2.33 22.27 -13.69
N SER A 347 -2.66 21.12 -13.08
CA SER A 347 -3.28 20.00 -13.79
C SER A 347 -4.71 20.31 -14.25
N LYS A 348 -5.49 21.04 -13.46
CA LYS A 348 -6.84 21.51 -13.85
C LYS A 348 -6.77 22.50 -15.00
N ILE A 349 -5.88 23.50 -14.92
CA ILE A 349 -5.68 24.50 -15.97
C ILE A 349 -5.21 23.80 -17.26
N TRP A 350 -4.30 22.84 -17.16
CA TRP A 350 -3.88 22.03 -18.29
C TRP A 350 -5.04 21.30 -18.98
N GLY A 351 -5.96 20.71 -18.21
CA GLY A 351 -7.17 20.08 -18.76
C GLY A 351 -8.02 21.07 -19.57
N LEU A 352 -8.22 22.28 -19.04
CA LEU A 352 -8.97 23.33 -19.74
C LEU A 352 -8.28 23.79 -21.03
N ILE A 353 -6.95 23.95 -21.01
CA ILE A 353 -6.17 24.31 -22.20
C ILE A 353 -6.25 23.19 -23.25
N LEU A 354 -6.13 21.93 -22.85
CA LEU A 354 -6.28 20.80 -23.76
C LEU A 354 -7.67 20.74 -24.38
N ASP A 355 -8.72 21.05 -23.64
CA ASP A 355 -10.07 21.12 -24.19
C ASP A 355 -10.17 22.26 -25.21
N ALA A 356 -9.69 23.44 -24.87
CA ALA A 356 -9.65 24.58 -25.80
C ALA A 356 -8.82 24.28 -27.07
N TYR A 357 -7.71 23.55 -26.93
CA TYR A 357 -6.89 23.08 -28.04
C TYR A 357 -7.65 22.15 -28.98
N GLN A 358 -8.37 21.17 -28.43
CA GLN A 358 -9.20 20.24 -29.21
C GLN A 358 -10.22 20.99 -30.07
N TRP A 359 -10.81 22.06 -29.52
CA TRP A 359 -11.76 22.93 -30.22
C TRP A 359 -11.12 23.92 -31.20
N GLY A 360 -9.79 23.93 -31.32
CA GLY A 360 -9.05 24.82 -32.22
C GLY A 360 -8.95 26.27 -31.72
N LEU A 361 -9.20 26.51 -30.43
CA LEU A 361 -9.03 27.83 -29.81
C LEU A 361 -7.56 28.15 -29.53
N PHE A 362 -6.71 27.12 -29.50
CA PHE A 362 -5.26 27.24 -29.36
C PHE A 362 -4.57 26.51 -30.53
N THR A 363 -3.41 27.01 -30.92
CA THR A 363 -2.49 26.33 -31.84
C THR A 363 -1.48 25.48 -31.06
N GLU A 364 -0.81 24.55 -31.75
CA GLU A 364 0.25 23.72 -31.14
C GLU A 364 1.37 24.59 -30.56
N LYS A 365 1.71 25.69 -31.25
CA LYS A 365 2.69 26.67 -30.78
C LYS A 365 2.25 27.34 -29.48
N ASP A 366 0.98 27.72 -29.35
CA ASP A 366 0.49 28.32 -28.10
C ASP A 366 0.60 27.33 -26.94
N LEU A 367 0.36 26.04 -27.18
CA LEU A 367 0.53 24.99 -26.18
C LEU A 367 2.01 24.82 -25.80
N GLN A 368 2.89 24.79 -26.79
CA GLN A 368 4.33 24.70 -26.56
C GLN A 368 4.83 25.89 -25.71
N ASP A 369 4.49 27.11 -26.10
CA ASP A 369 4.88 28.34 -25.40
C ASP A 369 4.37 28.32 -23.94
N LEU A 370 3.14 27.84 -23.69
CA LEU A 370 2.59 27.71 -22.33
C LEU A 370 3.35 26.67 -21.49
N LEU A 371 3.66 25.51 -22.06
CA LEU A 371 4.36 24.44 -21.35
C LEU A 371 5.83 24.81 -21.04
N GLU A 372 6.50 25.50 -21.96
CA GLU A 372 7.84 26.06 -21.74
C GLU A 372 7.82 27.11 -20.62
N ASN A 373 6.83 28.01 -20.61
CA ASN A 373 6.64 28.98 -19.54
C ASN A 373 6.41 28.34 -18.17
N TRP A 374 5.75 27.17 -18.13
CA TRP A 374 5.56 26.36 -16.93
C TRP A 374 6.78 25.52 -16.53
N LYS A 375 7.89 25.64 -17.28
CA LYS A 375 9.17 24.97 -17.02
C LYS A 375 9.04 23.44 -16.96
N PHE A 376 8.19 22.88 -17.82
CA PHE A 376 8.20 21.44 -18.08
C PHE A 376 9.48 21.05 -18.81
N SER A 377 9.91 19.80 -18.63
CA SER A 377 11.01 19.26 -19.42
C SER A 377 10.60 19.07 -20.89
N GLN A 378 11.56 19.09 -21.82
CA GLN A 378 11.26 18.89 -23.25
C GLN A 378 10.50 17.57 -23.50
N THR A 379 10.90 16.49 -22.81
CA THR A 379 10.21 15.19 -22.92
C THR A 379 8.75 15.27 -22.45
N GLU A 380 8.47 16.01 -21.37
CA GLU A 380 7.08 16.21 -20.93
C GLU A 380 6.29 17.08 -21.90
N ILE A 381 6.93 18.10 -22.49
CA ILE A 381 6.33 18.95 -23.52
C ILE A 381 5.91 18.09 -24.72
N ASP A 382 6.83 17.28 -25.26
CA ASP A 382 6.58 16.42 -26.42
C ASP A 382 5.41 15.45 -26.18
N LEU A 383 5.38 14.79 -25.02
CA LEU A 383 4.31 13.87 -24.65
C LEU A 383 2.95 14.58 -24.49
N ARG A 384 2.95 15.80 -23.94
CA ARG A 384 1.74 16.61 -23.76
C ARG A 384 1.20 17.12 -25.10
N LEU A 385 2.06 17.55 -26.02
CA LEU A 385 1.66 17.93 -27.37
C LEU A 385 1.07 16.74 -28.13
N GLN A 386 1.72 15.57 -28.09
CA GLN A 386 1.18 14.33 -28.67
C GLN A 386 -0.19 13.96 -28.09
N THR A 387 -0.37 14.13 -26.78
CA THR A 387 -1.68 13.90 -26.13
C THR A 387 -2.73 14.86 -26.68
N GLY A 388 -2.38 16.15 -26.84
CA GLY A 388 -3.26 17.15 -27.46
C GLY A 388 -3.69 16.76 -28.87
N GLU A 389 -2.75 16.32 -29.71
CA GLU A 389 -3.04 15.86 -31.08
C GLU A 389 -4.00 14.68 -31.13
N LEU A 390 -3.78 13.67 -30.27
CA LEU A 390 -4.65 12.50 -30.20
C LEU A 390 -6.08 12.87 -29.75
N LEU A 391 -6.20 13.79 -28.79
CA LEU A 391 -7.51 14.27 -28.33
C LEU A 391 -8.22 15.09 -29.40
N LYS A 392 -7.50 15.94 -30.13
CA LYS A 392 -8.04 16.72 -31.25
C LYS A 392 -8.50 15.81 -32.39
N LEU A 393 -7.72 14.79 -32.73
CA LEU A 393 -8.12 13.74 -33.69
C LEU A 393 -9.39 13.02 -33.22
N LYS A 394 -9.45 12.61 -31.95
CA LYS A 394 -10.63 11.97 -31.36
C LYS A 394 -11.87 12.84 -31.48
N LEU A 395 -11.77 14.14 -31.16
CA LEU A 395 -12.89 15.07 -31.30
C LEU A 395 -13.32 15.22 -32.76
N ARG A 396 -12.36 15.39 -33.69
CA ARG A 396 -12.65 15.49 -35.13
C ARG A 396 -13.40 14.28 -35.65
N VAL A 397 -12.92 13.07 -35.36
CA VAL A 397 -13.57 11.81 -35.78
C VAL A 397 -14.96 11.70 -35.17
N LYS A 398 -15.14 12.06 -33.89
CA LYS A 398 -16.45 12.09 -33.23
C LYS A 398 -17.44 13.00 -33.99
N LEU A 399 -17.04 14.24 -34.29
CA LEU A 399 -17.92 15.20 -34.96
C LEU A 399 -18.28 14.73 -36.38
N LEU A 400 -17.32 14.22 -37.14
CA LEU A 400 -17.57 13.68 -38.48
C LEU A 400 -18.49 12.46 -38.44
N ARG A 401 -18.22 11.52 -37.53
CA ARG A 401 -19.10 10.35 -37.30
C ARG A 401 -20.52 10.80 -36.99
N ASP A 402 -20.69 11.75 -36.08
CA ASP A 402 -22.02 12.22 -35.67
C ASP A 402 -22.75 12.90 -36.84
N ALA A 403 -22.03 13.60 -37.73
CA ALA A 403 -22.58 14.14 -38.96
C ALA A 403 -23.05 13.04 -39.93
N GLU A 404 -22.27 11.97 -40.13
CA GLU A 404 -22.66 10.84 -40.99
C GLU A 404 -23.88 10.09 -40.41
N ILE A 405 -23.92 9.86 -39.09
CA ILE A 405 -25.09 9.29 -38.42
C ILE A 405 -26.31 10.18 -38.61
N TYR A 406 -26.16 11.50 -38.51
CA TYR A 406 -27.25 12.43 -38.76
C TYR A 406 -27.78 12.33 -40.19
N LEU A 407 -26.90 12.32 -41.19
CA LEU A 407 -27.29 12.13 -42.61
C LEU A 407 -28.00 10.80 -42.84
N TYR A 408 -27.50 9.72 -42.22
CA TYR A 408 -28.18 8.43 -42.24
C TYR A 408 -29.60 8.55 -41.65
N ARG A 409 -29.76 9.12 -40.45
CA ARG A 409 -31.09 9.30 -39.83
C ARG A 409 -32.07 10.11 -40.69
N GLN A 410 -31.58 11.08 -41.44
CA GLN A 410 -32.37 11.86 -42.40
C GLN A 410 -32.69 11.13 -43.72
N GLY A 411 -32.34 9.83 -43.83
CA GLY A 411 -32.57 9.01 -45.01
C GLY A 411 -31.68 9.39 -46.20
N LYS A 412 -30.58 10.11 -45.97
CA LYS A 412 -29.64 10.52 -47.03
C LYS A 412 -28.56 9.48 -47.31
N LEU A 413 -28.41 8.47 -46.44
CA LEU A 413 -27.45 7.37 -46.58
C LEU A 413 -28.16 6.04 -46.35
N THR A 414 -27.71 5.00 -47.05
CA THR A 414 -28.01 3.61 -46.73
C THR A 414 -27.09 3.08 -45.63
N GLU A 415 -27.38 1.88 -45.11
CA GLU A 415 -26.55 1.18 -44.12
C GLU A 415 -25.14 0.91 -44.66
N THR A 416 -25.05 0.47 -45.92
CA THR A 416 -23.77 0.24 -46.62
C THR A 416 -22.99 1.55 -46.81
N ASP A 417 -23.66 2.63 -47.21
CA ASP A 417 -23.01 3.95 -47.34
C ASP A 417 -22.46 4.42 -45.99
N LEU A 418 -23.25 4.28 -44.91
CA LEU A 418 -22.83 4.66 -43.57
C LEU A 418 -21.62 3.81 -43.14
N LEU A 419 -21.65 2.50 -43.33
CA LEU A 419 -20.54 1.60 -42.99
C LEU A 419 -19.24 2.03 -43.70
N THR A 420 -19.30 2.22 -45.02
CA THR A 420 -18.13 2.63 -45.82
C THR A 420 -17.59 3.97 -45.36
N ARG A 421 -18.46 4.96 -45.10
CA ARG A 421 -18.03 6.28 -44.63
C ARG A 421 -17.40 6.24 -43.24
N LEU A 422 -17.96 5.47 -42.31
CA LEU A 422 -17.38 5.29 -40.97
C LEU A 422 -15.98 4.65 -41.04
N ILE A 423 -15.80 3.63 -41.89
CA ILE A 423 -14.48 3.01 -42.11
C ILE A 423 -13.49 4.02 -42.72
N ASN A 424 -13.93 4.85 -43.67
CA ASN A 424 -13.11 5.90 -44.27
C ASN A 424 -12.70 7.00 -43.28
N LEU A 425 -13.43 7.17 -42.17
CA LEU A 425 -13.03 8.03 -41.05
C LEU A 425 -11.94 7.40 -40.16
N GLY A 426 -11.51 6.18 -40.46
CA GLY A 426 -10.54 5.42 -39.66
C GLY A 426 -11.14 4.64 -38.49
N ILE A 427 -12.47 4.52 -38.43
CA ILE A 427 -13.15 3.68 -37.43
C ILE A 427 -12.98 2.22 -37.85
N SER A 428 -12.55 1.37 -36.92
CA SER A 428 -12.36 -0.06 -37.19
C SER A 428 -13.68 -0.71 -37.65
N LYS A 429 -13.58 -1.71 -38.54
CA LYS A 429 -14.73 -2.34 -39.20
C LYS A 429 -15.76 -2.90 -38.20
N ASP A 430 -15.30 -3.47 -37.10
CA ASP A 430 -16.14 -4.01 -36.02
C ASP A 430 -16.97 -2.92 -35.32
N ILE A 431 -16.33 -1.81 -34.94
CA ILE A 431 -17.02 -0.67 -34.31
C ILE A 431 -17.95 0.04 -35.29
N ALA A 432 -17.51 0.23 -36.53
CA ALA A 432 -18.34 0.82 -37.59
C ALA A 432 -19.61 -0.02 -37.83
N ASN A 433 -19.48 -1.35 -37.89
CA ASN A 433 -20.63 -2.26 -37.99
C ASN A 433 -21.57 -2.18 -36.78
N ALA A 434 -21.02 -2.11 -35.56
CA ALA A 434 -21.83 -1.97 -34.35
C ALA A 434 -22.64 -0.67 -34.36
N ILE A 435 -22.06 0.44 -34.82
CA ILE A 435 -22.75 1.73 -35.00
C ILE A 435 -23.88 1.59 -36.03
N VAL A 436 -23.60 1.02 -37.20
CA VAL A 436 -24.60 0.85 -38.28
C VAL A 436 -25.76 -0.02 -37.81
N ARG A 437 -25.47 -1.17 -37.19
CA ARG A 437 -26.49 -2.07 -36.64
C ARG A 437 -27.39 -1.37 -35.63
N TYR A 438 -26.79 -0.60 -34.72
CA TYR A 438 -27.53 0.15 -33.70
C TYR A 438 -28.44 1.23 -34.31
N GLU A 439 -27.96 1.96 -35.32
CA GLU A 439 -28.73 3.01 -35.97
C GLU A 439 -29.79 2.44 -36.94
N ALA A 440 -29.54 1.31 -37.59
CA ALA A 440 -30.51 0.57 -38.41
C ALA A 440 -31.66 0.02 -37.57
N ALA A 441 -31.34 -0.57 -36.42
CA ALA A 441 -32.36 -1.05 -35.48
C ALA A 441 -33.30 0.08 -35.02
N LYS A 442 -32.80 1.31 -34.82
CA LYS A 442 -33.64 2.48 -34.50
C LYS A 442 -34.64 2.84 -35.60
N LYS A 443 -34.32 2.53 -36.85
CA LYS A 443 -35.24 2.71 -37.99
C LYS A 443 -36.13 1.49 -38.23
N GLY A 444 -35.98 0.42 -37.46
CA GLY A 444 -36.70 -0.85 -37.68
C GLY A 444 -36.16 -1.66 -38.87
N VAL A 445 -34.91 -1.42 -39.27
CA VAL A 445 -34.22 -2.19 -40.32
C VAL A 445 -33.32 -3.22 -39.65
N ASP A 446 -33.41 -4.48 -40.07
CA ASP A 446 -32.48 -5.51 -39.62
C ASP A 446 -31.20 -5.44 -40.46
N TRP A 447 -30.06 -5.28 -39.79
CA TRP A 447 -28.75 -5.20 -40.43
C TRP A 447 -27.92 -6.41 -40.03
N GLU A 448 -27.73 -7.31 -40.99
CA GLU A 448 -26.78 -8.40 -40.88
C GLU A 448 -25.39 -7.91 -41.24
N ILE A 449 -24.40 -8.34 -40.46
CA ILE A 449 -23.00 -7.99 -40.70
C ILE A 449 -22.61 -8.61 -42.04
N PRO A 450 -22.16 -7.83 -43.04
CA PRO A 450 -21.71 -8.39 -44.30
C PRO A 450 -20.54 -9.33 -44.01
N GLU A 451 -20.76 -10.63 -44.20
CA GLU A 451 -19.70 -11.62 -44.16
C GLU A 451 -18.63 -11.18 -45.16
N SER A 452 -17.41 -10.99 -44.65
CA SER A 452 -16.28 -10.42 -45.39
C SER A 452 -15.80 -11.32 -46.50
#